data_AF-A0A7J5EAC5-F1
#
_entry.id   AF-A0A7J5EAC5-F1
#
_cell.length_a   1.000
_cell.length_b   1.000
_cell.length_c   1.000
_cell.angle_alpha   90.00
_cell.angle_beta   90.00
_cell.angle_gamma   90.00
#
_symmetry.space_group_name_H-M   'P 1'
#
loop_
_entity.id
_entity.type
_entity.pdbx_description
1 polymer ?
#
loop_
_entity_poly.entity_id
_entity_poly.type
_entity_poly.pdbx_seq_one_letter_code
_entity_poly.pdbx_strand_id
1 'polypeptide(L)'
;AELSLANIQRIEIVRGSHSTLYGSSAIGGVINFITEKNMKPGLNADLNLQTGTFGEGSFDFTQNLLLNYTTHEGFYFSGEVYNSNVKGFDATVKNTPPVFGSYDKDNFDKTDIFGKAGYAANNLDLFIAYKRTDQKEDIDDGAFADDDN
;
A
#
# COMPACT_ATOMS: atom_id res chain seq x y z
N ALA A 1 0.07 -5.30 10.09
CA ALA A 1 -0.41 -4.10 9.37
C ALA A 1 0.60 -3.77 8.29
N GLU A 2 0.22 -3.97 7.03
CA GLU A 2 1.04 -3.69 5.85
C GLU A 2 0.85 -2.22 5.42
N LEU A 3 1.91 -1.56 4.93
CA LEU A 3 1.82 -0.20 4.41
C LEU A 3 1.88 -0.24 2.87
N SER A 4 0.76 0.13 2.24
CA SER A 4 0.73 0.29 0.78
C SER A 4 1.74 1.34 0.31
N LEU A 5 2.47 1.00 -0.76
CA LEU A 5 3.53 1.80 -1.36
C LEU A 5 3.03 2.76 -2.44
N ALA A 6 1.72 2.76 -2.72
CA ALA A 6 1.10 3.42 -3.86
C ALA A 6 1.40 4.95 -3.96
N ASN A 7 1.58 5.63 -2.81
CA ASN A 7 1.94 7.06 -2.72
C ASN A 7 3.40 7.35 -2.34
N ILE A 8 4.23 6.32 -2.27
CA ILE A 8 5.56 6.48 -1.68
C ILE A 8 6.54 6.84 -2.78
N GLN A 9 6.95 8.11 -2.79
CA GLN A 9 7.97 8.60 -3.71
C GLN A 9 9.32 7.91 -3.44
N ARG A 10 9.69 7.78 -2.17
CA ARG A 10 10.90 7.06 -1.76
C ARG A 10 10.84 6.57 -0.32
N ILE A 11 11.64 5.55 -0.06
CA ILE A 11 11.89 5.00 1.28
C ILE A 11 13.37 5.22 1.59
N GLU A 12 13.65 5.88 2.70
CA GLU A 12 15.01 6.10 3.20
C GLU A 12 15.27 5.19 4.40
N ILE A 13 16.38 4.45 4.39
CA ILE A 13 16.77 3.55 5.47
C ILE A 13 18.09 4.02 6.07
N VAL A 14 18.04 4.41 7.34
CA VAL A 14 19.23 4.76 8.12
C VAL A 14 19.55 3.59 9.05
N ARG A 15 20.72 2.97 8.86
CA ARG A 15 21.14 1.80 9.63
C ARG A 15 21.93 2.22 10.87
N GLY A 16 21.66 1.56 12.00
CA GLY A 16 22.36 1.80 13.27
C GLY A 16 21.69 2.83 14.17
N SER A 17 22.22 3.00 15.38
CA SER A 17 21.60 3.82 16.44
C SER A 17 21.76 5.32 16.16
N HIS A 18 20.69 5.98 15.74
CA HIS A 18 20.65 7.44 15.53
C HIS A 18 19.76 8.14 16.56
N SER A 19 19.92 7.79 17.84
CA SER A 19 19.05 8.21 18.93
C SER A 19 19.04 9.73 19.20
N THR A 20 20.08 10.45 18.77
CA THR A 20 20.16 11.91 18.88
C THR A 20 19.27 12.64 17.89
N LEU A 21 19.02 12.07 16.71
CA LEU A 21 18.20 12.68 15.66
C LEU A 21 16.76 12.19 15.67
N TYR A 22 16.54 10.91 16.00
CA TYR A 22 15.23 10.26 15.91
C TYR A 22 14.68 9.76 17.26
N GLY A 23 15.38 10.03 18.36
CA GLY A 23 14.96 9.66 19.72
C GLY A 23 15.42 8.26 20.16
N SER A 24 15.22 7.97 21.45
CA SER A 24 15.75 6.78 22.12
C SER A 24 15.30 5.43 21.50
N SER A 25 14.20 5.41 20.75
CA SER A 25 13.67 4.20 20.10
C SER A 25 14.37 3.83 18.77
N ALA A 26 15.33 4.62 18.28
CA ALA A 26 16.00 4.39 16.99
C ALA A 26 17.25 3.47 17.07
N ILE A 27 17.29 2.51 17.99
CA ILE A 27 18.47 1.67 18.26
C ILE A 27 18.83 0.78 17.07
N GLY A 28 17.83 0.24 16.36
CA GLY A 28 18.03 -0.62 15.19
C GLY A 28 18.20 0.13 13.87
N GLY A 29 17.89 1.42 13.83
CA GLY A 29 17.79 2.23 12.62
C GLY A 29 16.41 2.86 12.44
N VAL A 30 16.25 3.59 11.34
CA VAL A 30 15.02 4.33 10.99
C VAL A 30 14.65 4.06 9.55
N ILE A 31 13.37 3.79 9.33
CA ILE A 31 12.77 3.73 7.98
C ILE A 31 11.87 4.95 7.85
N ASN A 32 12.18 5.82 6.89
CA ASN A 32 11.43 7.03 6.61
C ASN A 32 10.72 6.89 5.27
N PHE A 33 9.39 7.01 5.29
CA PHE A 33 8.54 6.94 4.10
C PHE A 33 8.23 8.37 3.65
N ILE A 34 8.64 8.70 2.43
CA ILE A 34 8.42 10.02 1.87
C ILE A 34 7.39 9.89 0.78
N THR A 35 6.23 10.47 1.03
CA THR A 35 5.14 10.51 0.06
C THR A 35 5.43 11.51 -1.04
N GLU A 36 4.77 11.39 -2.17
CA GLU A 36 4.83 12.42 -3.20
C GLU A 36 4.44 13.79 -2.64
N LYS A 37 5.20 14.82 -3.04
CA LYS A 37 4.95 16.22 -2.72
C LYS A 37 5.10 17.05 -3.98
N ASN A 38 4.24 18.06 -4.11
CA ASN A 38 4.40 19.20 -5.00
C ASN A 38 4.60 18.83 -6.47
N MET A 39 3.50 18.45 -7.08
CA MET A 39 3.34 18.52 -8.52
C MET A 39 3.25 19.98 -8.97
N LYS A 40 3.66 20.25 -10.21
CA LYS A 40 3.65 21.60 -10.81
C LYS A 40 2.28 22.28 -10.59
N PRO A 41 2.22 23.62 -10.45
CA PRO A 41 0.95 24.33 -10.33
C PRO A 41 -0.05 23.87 -11.38
N GLY A 42 -1.29 23.60 -10.95
CA GLY A 42 -2.33 23.00 -11.76
C GLY A 42 -2.71 21.59 -11.30
N LEU A 43 -3.56 20.96 -12.10
CA LEU A 43 -4.03 19.58 -11.90
C LEU A 43 -3.05 18.61 -12.54
N ASN A 44 -2.65 17.60 -11.76
CA ASN A 44 -1.81 16.50 -12.19
C ASN A 44 -2.49 15.20 -11.77
N ALA A 45 -2.49 14.21 -12.66
CA ALA A 45 -3.19 12.97 -12.46
C ALA A 45 -2.33 11.81 -12.94
N ASP A 46 -2.21 10.78 -12.11
CA ASP A 46 -1.49 9.57 -12.42
C ASP A 46 -2.43 8.38 -12.28
N LEU A 47 -2.53 7.59 -13.34
CA LEU A 47 -3.30 6.36 -13.38
C LEU A 47 -2.34 5.21 -13.64
N ASN A 48 -2.28 4.27 -12.71
CA ASN A 48 -1.55 3.02 -12.86
C ASN A 48 -2.55 1.86 -12.93
N LEU A 49 -2.41 1.02 -13.95
CA LEU A 49 -3.15 -0.22 -14.07
C LEU A 49 -2.12 -1.34 -14.25
N GLN A 50 -2.20 -2.34 -13.40
CA GLN A 50 -1.31 -3.48 -13.41
C GLN A 50 -2.13 -4.77 -13.42
N THR A 51 -1.67 -5.74 -14.19
CA THR A 51 -2.22 -7.08 -14.16
C THR A 51 -1.09 -8.09 -14.28
N GLY A 52 -1.26 -9.25 -13.66
CA GLY A 52 -0.26 -10.30 -13.66
C GLY A 52 -0.86 -11.66 -13.37
N THR A 53 -0.09 -12.70 -13.66
CA THR A 53 -0.39 -14.06 -13.24
C THR A 53 0.86 -14.64 -12.60
N PHE A 54 0.67 -15.47 -11.57
CA PHE A 54 1.76 -16.13 -10.88
C PHE A 54 1.33 -17.56 -10.54
N GLY A 55 1.66 -18.50 -11.41
CA GLY A 55 1.24 -19.90 -11.25
C GLY A 55 -0.08 -20.23 -11.95
N GLU A 56 -0.54 -21.46 -11.76
CA GLU A 56 -1.67 -22.03 -12.48
C GLU A 56 -2.99 -21.55 -11.86
N GLY A 57 -3.70 -20.65 -12.54
CA GLY A 57 -5.03 -20.18 -12.11
C GLY A 57 -5.04 -18.93 -11.23
N SER A 58 -3.87 -18.34 -10.94
CA SER A 58 -3.75 -17.10 -10.18
C SER A 58 -3.76 -15.88 -11.09
N PHE A 59 -4.47 -14.83 -10.68
CA PHE A 59 -4.60 -13.58 -11.42
C PHE A 59 -4.60 -12.39 -10.48
N ASP A 60 -3.74 -11.42 -10.75
CA ASP A 60 -3.68 -10.12 -10.08
C ASP A 60 -4.19 -9.03 -11.01
N PHE A 61 -5.00 -8.15 -10.44
CA PHE A 61 -5.37 -6.88 -11.03
C PHE A 61 -5.32 -5.77 -9.99
N THR A 62 -4.49 -4.77 -10.28
CA THR A 62 -4.23 -3.64 -9.43
C THR A 62 -4.49 -2.33 -10.17
N GLN A 63 -5.13 -1.39 -9.50
CA GLN A 63 -5.48 -0.07 -10.00
C GLN A 63 -5.04 0.99 -8.98
N ASN A 64 -4.34 2.02 -9.43
CA ASN A 64 -4.04 3.20 -8.62
C ASN A 64 -4.43 4.46 -9.38
N LEU A 65 -5.19 5.35 -8.75
CA LEU A 65 -5.46 6.69 -9.23
C LEU A 65 -5.00 7.71 -8.20
N LEU A 66 -4.03 8.53 -8.57
CA LEU A 66 -3.54 9.67 -7.80
C LEU A 66 -3.92 10.98 -8.49
N LEU A 67 -4.53 11.89 -7.75
CA LEU A 67 -4.89 13.23 -8.21
C LEU A 67 -4.23 14.27 -7.31
N ASN A 68 -3.53 15.21 -7.92
CA ASN A 68 -2.84 16.29 -7.22
C ASN A 68 -3.23 17.65 -7.82
N TYR A 69 -3.54 18.61 -6.98
CA TYR A 69 -3.79 19.98 -7.39
C TYR A 69 -2.98 20.94 -6.54
N THR A 70 -2.15 21.76 -7.17
CA THR A 70 -1.32 22.77 -6.49
C THR A 70 -1.63 24.14 -7.06
N THR A 71 -1.87 25.14 -6.20
CA THR A 71 -2.02 26.54 -6.64
C THR A 71 -0.66 27.25 -6.65
N HIS A 72 -0.56 28.34 -7.42
CA HIS A 72 0.62 29.20 -7.39
C HIS A 72 0.87 29.86 -6.02
N GLU A 73 -0.18 29.94 -5.19
CA GLU A 73 -0.16 30.58 -3.87
C GLU A 73 0.34 29.64 -2.76
N GLY A 74 0.52 28.34 -3.07
CA GLY A 74 1.07 27.35 -2.15
C GLY A 74 0.05 26.37 -1.55
N PHE A 75 -1.24 26.52 -1.86
CA PHE A 75 -2.24 25.52 -1.46
C PHE A 75 -2.11 24.26 -2.30
N TYR A 76 -2.22 23.10 -1.68
CA TYR A 76 -2.19 21.84 -2.38
C TYR A 76 -3.18 20.82 -1.82
N PHE A 77 -3.68 19.96 -2.70
CA PHE A 77 -4.57 18.85 -2.41
C PHE A 77 -4.07 17.62 -3.16
N SER A 78 -4.03 16.48 -2.47
CA SER A 78 -3.68 15.19 -3.05
C SER A 78 -4.70 14.15 -2.59
N GLY A 79 -5.26 13.40 -3.54
CA GLY A 79 -6.19 12.31 -3.28
C GLY A 79 -5.74 11.07 -4.03
N GLU A 80 -5.82 9.91 -3.38
CA GLU A 80 -5.43 8.64 -3.97
C GLU A 80 -6.45 7.56 -3.64
N VAL A 81 -6.74 6.74 -4.64
CA VAL A 81 -7.52 5.52 -4.48
C VAL A 81 -6.74 4.38 -5.12
N TYR A 82 -6.37 3.40 -4.30
CA TYR A 82 -5.67 2.20 -4.71
C TYR A 82 -6.56 0.99 -4.44
N ASN A 83 -6.67 0.11 -5.42
CA ASN A 83 -7.36 -1.17 -5.30
C ASN A 83 -6.48 -2.28 -5.84
N SER A 84 -6.34 -3.38 -5.11
CA SER A 84 -5.67 -4.59 -5.56
C SER A 84 -6.58 -5.78 -5.30
N ASN A 85 -6.78 -6.59 -6.34
CA ASN A 85 -7.59 -7.79 -6.29
C ASN A 85 -6.72 -8.92 -6.83
N VAL A 86 -6.41 -9.87 -5.98
CA VAL A 86 -5.58 -11.01 -6.32
C VAL A 86 -6.40 -12.26 -6.05
N LYS A 87 -6.52 -13.11 -7.07
CA LYS A 87 -7.29 -14.35 -7.00
C LYS A 87 -6.38 -15.55 -7.16
N GLY A 88 -6.70 -16.63 -6.45
CA GLY A 88 -6.14 -17.95 -6.72
C GLY A 88 -4.75 -18.17 -6.14
N PHE A 89 -4.50 -17.70 -4.92
CA PHE A 89 -3.49 -18.38 -4.11
C PHE A 89 -4.02 -19.79 -3.82
N ASP A 90 -3.32 -20.80 -4.31
CA ASP A 90 -3.58 -22.19 -3.94
C ASP A 90 -2.25 -22.72 -3.42
N ALA A 91 -2.08 -22.66 -2.10
CA ALA A 91 -0.90 -23.18 -1.42
C ALA A 91 -0.94 -24.72 -1.27
N THR A 92 -1.97 -25.38 -1.80
CA THR A 92 -2.20 -26.80 -1.58
C THR A 92 -1.31 -27.66 -2.48
N VAL A 93 -0.59 -28.60 -1.88
CA VAL A 93 0.28 -29.53 -2.60
C VAL A 93 -0.58 -30.56 -3.35
N LYS A 94 -0.67 -30.43 -4.69
CA LYS A 94 -1.47 -31.30 -5.60
C LYS A 94 -1.16 -32.82 -5.55
N ASN A 95 -0.18 -33.26 -4.74
CA ASN A 95 0.26 -34.66 -4.65
C ASN A 95 -0.30 -35.42 -3.43
N THR A 96 -1.17 -34.81 -2.64
CA THR A 96 -1.94 -35.49 -1.59
C THR A 96 -3.42 -35.54 -1.97
N PRO A 97 -4.10 -36.70 -1.90
CA PRO A 97 -5.56 -36.74 -2.02
C PRO A 97 -6.16 -35.75 -1.01
N PRO A 98 -7.19 -34.96 -1.37
CA PRO A 98 -7.82 -34.05 -0.42
C PRO A 98 -8.37 -34.87 0.74
N VAL A 99 -7.79 -34.69 1.93
CA VAL A 99 -8.25 -35.36 3.15
C VAL A 99 -9.51 -34.66 3.69
N PHE A 100 -9.68 -33.38 3.35
CA PHE A 100 -10.85 -32.53 3.61
C PHE A 100 -11.03 -31.57 2.43
N GLY A 101 -12.26 -31.42 1.92
CA GLY A 101 -12.61 -30.29 1.04
C GLY A 101 -12.09 -30.30 -0.40
N SER A 102 -12.67 -29.42 -1.22
CA SER A 102 -12.15 -29.08 -2.56
C SER A 102 -11.02 -28.06 -2.39
N TYR A 103 -10.03 -28.05 -3.28
CA TYR A 103 -9.00 -26.98 -3.34
C TYR A 103 -9.68 -25.61 -3.37
N ASP A 104 -9.55 -24.82 -2.30
CA ASP A 104 -10.05 -23.44 -2.28
C ASP A 104 -8.96 -22.48 -2.80
N LYS A 105 -9.40 -21.34 -3.31
CA LYS A 105 -8.57 -20.31 -3.92
C LYS A 105 -8.57 -19.09 -3.01
N ASP A 106 -7.47 -18.88 -2.30
CA ASP A 106 -7.34 -17.72 -1.43
C ASP A 106 -7.32 -16.46 -2.30
N ASN A 107 -8.15 -15.51 -1.89
CA ASN A 107 -8.22 -14.20 -2.52
C ASN A 107 -7.66 -13.15 -1.57
N PHE A 108 -7.07 -12.12 -2.15
CA PHE A 108 -6.61 -10.95 -1.44
C PHE A 108 -7.23 -9.72 -2.09
N ASP A 109 -8.01 -8.99 -1.30
CA ASP A 109 -8.65 -7.75 -1.73
C ASP A 109 -8.23 -6.62 -0.80
N LYS A 110 -7.69 -5.57 -1.40
CA LYS A 110 -7.22 -4.39 -0.67
C LYS A 110 -7.68 -3.12 -1.34
N THR A 111 -8.25 -2.23 -0.53
CA THR A 111 -8.60 -0.86 -0.92
C THR A 111 -7.92 0.13 0.02
N ASP A 112 -7.14 1.03 -0.55
CA ASP A 112 -6.60 2.18 0.17
C ASP A 112 -7.21 3.48 -0.36
N ILE A 113 -7.60 4.34 0.56
CA ILE A 113 -8.03 5.71 0.27
C ILE A 113 -7.15 6.65 1.07
N PHE A 114 -6.55 7.62 0.37
CA PHE A 114 -5.74 8.66 0.99
C PHE A 114 -6.19 10.04 0.53
N GLY A 115 -6.20 10.98 1.46
CA GLY A 115 -6.46 12.38 1.19
C GLY A 115 -5.53 13.25 2.01
N LYS A 116 -4.95 14.27 1.39
CA LYS A 116 -4.12 15.27 2.07
C LYS A 116 -4.35 16.64 1.48
N ALA A 117 -4.41 17.62 2.35
CA ALA A 117 -4.56 19.02 2.00
C ALA A 117 -3.57 19.85 2.82
N GLY A 118 -3.01 20.89 2.22
CA GLY A 118 -2.03 21.70 2.91
C GLY A 118 -1.74 23.04 2.25
N TYR A 119 -0.88 23.78 2.92
CA TYR A 119 -0.36 25.06 2.48
C TYR A 119 1.16 25.08 2.69
N ALA A 120 1.89 25.29 1.60
CA ALA A 120 3.34 25.39 1.60
C ALA A 120 3.81 26.79 1.18
N ALA A 121 4.60 27.41 2.05
CA ALA A 121 5.35 28.64 1.82
C ALA A 121 6.84 28.39 2.09
N ASN A 122 7.70 29.37 1.75
CA ASN A 122 9.15 29.22 1.78
C ASN A 122 9.72 28.62 3.08
N ASN A 123 9.10 28.92 4.24
CA ASN A 123 9.58 28.49 5.55
C ASN A 123 8.55 27.68 6.36
N LEU A 124 7.41 27.32 5.76
CA LEU A 124 6.30 26.69 6.47
C LEU A 124 5.53 25.74 5.54
N ASP A 125 5.36 24.49 5.95
CA ASP A 125 4.50 23.51 5.30
C ASP A 125 3.53 22.97 6.37
N LEU A 126 2.26 23.34 6.25
CA LEU A 126 1.19 22.87 7.12
C LEU A 126 0.26 21.98 6.31
N PHE A 127 -0.02 20.78 6.82
CA PHE A 127 -0.93 19.87 6.15
C PHE A 127 -1.74 19.03 7.14
N ILE A 128 -2.87 18.56 6.64
CA ILE A 128 -3.67 17.50 7.24
C ILE A 128 -3.72 16.35 6.24
N ALA A 129 -3.63 15.13 6.75
CA ALA A 129 -3.71 13.92 5.93
C ALA A 129 -4.59 12.88 6.63
N TYR A 130 -5.30 12.10 5.83
CA TYR A 130 -6.13 10.99 6.24
C TYR A 130 -5.86 9.80 5.34
N LYS A 131 -5.72 8.62 5.94
CA LYS A 131 -5.59 7.35 5.23
C LYS A 131 -6.56 6.35 5.83
N ARG A 132 -7.25 5.61 4.97
CA ARG A 132 -8.04 4.43 5.31
C ARG A 132 -7.58 3.25 4.45
N THR A 133 -7.39 2.12 5.10
CA THR A 133 -7.03 0.85 4.47
C THR A 133 -8.07 -0.17 4.90
N ASP A 134 -8.77 -0.75 3.94
CA ASP A 134 -9.62 -1.92 4.16
C ASP A 134 -8.94 -3.09 3.40
N GLN A 135 -8.59 -4.15 4.13
CA GLN A 135 -7.86 -5.30 3.61
C GLN A 135 -8.55 -6.57 4.09
N LYS A 136 -8.81 -7.48 3.16
CA LYS A 136 -9.32 -8.82 3.40
C LYS A 136 -8.32 -9.82 2.83
N GLU A 137 -7.97 -10.78 3.65
CA GLU A 137 -7.08 -11.87 3.31
C GLU A 137 -7.77 -13.15 3.74
N ASP A 138 -7.94 -14.08 2.82
CA ASP A 138 -8.47 -15.41 3.11
C ASP A 138 -7.27 -16.37 3.31
N ILE A 139 -6.28 -16.00 4.13
CA ILE A 139 -5.05 -16.80 4.33
C ILE A 139 -5.32 -17.91 5.35
N ASP A 140 -5.00 -19.15 4.99
CA ASP A 140 -5.09 -20.35 5.84
C ASP A 140 -4.38 -20.19 7.21
N ASP A 141 -4.99 -20.72 8.28
CA ASP A 141 -4.43 -20.73 9.65
C ASP A 141 -3.33 -21.81 9.85
N GLY A 142 -2.80 -22.39 8.77
CA GLY A 142 -1.61 -23.25 8.82
C GLY A 142 -1.47 -24.18 7.62
N ALA A 143 -0.29 -24.81 7.50
CA ALA A 143 0.06 -25.67 6.36
C ALA A 143 -0.83 -26.91 6.12
N PHE A 144 -1.80 -27.18 7.01
CA PHE A 144 -2.65 -28.37 6.99
C PHE A 144 -4.05 -28.16 7.61
N ALA A 145 -4.44 -26.92 7.93
CA ALA A 145 -5.71 -26.62 8.58
C ALA A 145 -6.45 -25.56 7.76
N ASP A 146 -7.52 -26.02 7.12
CA ASP A 146 -8.50 -25.21 6.39
C ASP A 146 -9.37 -24.47 7.42
N ASP A 147 -9.64 -23.18 7.21
CA ASP A 147 -10.53 -22.39 8.08
C ASP A 147 -11.96 -22.48 7.55
N ASP A 148 -12.88 -22.93 8.40
CA ASP A 148 -14.30 -23.04 8.04
C ASP A 148 -14.92 -21.63 8.03
N ASN A 149 -15.18 -21.11 6.83
CA ASN A 149 -16.00 -19.90 6.59
C ASN A 149 -17.37 -19.93 7.30
#